data_AF-A0ABD5M6M8-F1
#
_entry.id   AF-A0ABD5M6M8-F1
#
_cell.length_a   1.000
_cell.length_b   1.000
_cell.length_c   1.000
_cell.angle_alpha   90.00
_cell.angle_beta   90.00
_cell.angle_gamma   90.00
#
_symmetry.space_group_name_H-M   'P 1'
#
loop_
_entity.id
_entity.type
_entity.pdbx_description
1 polymer ?
#
loop_
_entity_poly.entity_id
_entity_poly.type
_entity_poly.pdbx_seq_one_letter_code
_entity_poly.pdbx_strand_id
1 'polypeptide(L)'
;MNRWIAGFVVAAVAAVLIVGAAAAAPAGVVTAQTEPGNGSGADSGGAENATTDLAPGERFAGVVGVQGAEIEGEVESRAFEVALRESETNESRAAVVADRVNRTEERLAELERRQEELRERREAGELSQGAYAARMATTTARIETLSRGLNRSANVAAELPTAVRNETGVDGERLATLRERANELSGPEVAALSRGVAGE
;
A
#
# COMPACT_ATOMS: atom_id res chain seq x y z
N MET A 1 7.14 -43.39 -17.68
CA MET A 1 6.79 -43.29 -19.11
C MET A 1 5.41 -42.61 -19.20
N ASN A 2 5.09 -41.48 -19.84
CA ASN A 2 5.71 -40.47 -20.73
C ASN A 2 4.91 -39.15 -20.45
N ARG A 3 5.47 -37.94 -20.23
CA ARG A 3 5.97 -36.92 -21.21
C ARG A 3 5.05 -36.82 -22.45
N TRP A 4 4.49 -35.68 -22.89
CA TRP A 4 5.11 -34.39 -23.24
C TRP A 4 3.98 -33.42 -23.72
N ILE A 5 3.99 -32.15 -23.32
CA ILE A 5 4.25 -30.94 -24.14
C ILE A 5 3.39 -30.75 -25.40
N ALA A 6 2.59 -29.69 -25.42
CA ALA A 6 2.35 -28.88 -26.62
C ALA A 6 2.02 -27.45 -26.20
N GLY A 7 2.97 -26.53 -26.40
CA GLY A 7 2.75 -25.09 -26.29
C GLY A 7 2.31 -24.49 -27.62
N PHE A 8 1.75 -23.28 -27.59
CA PHE A 8 1.83 -22.32 -28.69
C PHE A 8 1.79 -20.90 -28.13
N VAL A 9 2.89 -20.19 -28.33
CA VAL A 9 3.05 -18.74 -28.19
C VAL A 9 2.52 -18.09 -29.46
N VAL A 10 1.68 -17.04 -29.39
CA VAL A 10 1.68 -15.93 -30.36
C VAL A 10 1.22 -14.64 -29.67
N ALA A 11 2.04 -13.60 -29.83
CA ALA A 11 1.87 -12.25 -29.35
C ALA A 11 0.83 -11.44 -30.16
N ALA A 12 0.21 -10.46 -29.52
CA ALA A 12 -0.42 -9.33 -30.19
C ALA A 12 -0.10 -8.03 -29.44
N VAL A 13 1.02 -7.42 -29.82
CA VAL A 13 1.33 -6.02 -29.54
C VAL A 13 0.53 -5.19 -30.54
N ALA A 14 -0.42 -4.39 -30.07
CA ALA A 14 -1.07 -3.36 -30.85
C ALA A 14 -0.71 -1.99 -30.26
N ALA A 15 0.26 -1.35 -30.91
CA ALA A 15 0.59 0.05 -30.71
C ALA A 15 -0.52 0.93 -31.32
N VAL A 16 -0.99 1.93 -30.56
CA VAL A 16 -1.68 3.10 -31.11
C VAL A 16 -0.98 4.35 -30.58
N LEU A 17 -0.14 4.92 -31.43
CA LEU A 17 0.38 6.28 -31.38
C LEU A 17 -0.59 7.18 -32.16
N ILE A 18 -1.25 8.17 -31.54
CA ILE A 18 -1.75 9.37 -32.24
C ILE A 18 -1.69 10.61 -31.31
N VAL A 19 -0.69 11.44 -31.60
CA VAL A 19 -0.70 12.92 -31.75
C VAL A 19 -0.98 13.79 -30.52
N GLY A 20 0.08 14.47 -30.09
CA GLY A 20 -0.01 15.73 -29.38
C GLY A 20 -0.47 16.87 -30.27
N ALA A 21 -1.33 17.73 -29.73
CA ALA A 21 -1.58 19.07 -30.24
C ALA A 21 -1.23 20.06 -29.13
N ALA A 22 -0.07 20.71 -29.28
CA ALA A 22 0.22 21.95 -28.62
C ALA A 22 -0.70 23.03 -29.19
N ALA A 23 -1.56 23.61 -28.35
CA ALA A 23 -2.26 24.85 -28.64
C ALA A 23 -1.96 25.84 -27.51
N ALA A 24 -0.98 26.69 -27.79
CA ALA A 24 -0.79 27.94 -27.08
C ALA A 24 -1.93 28.91 -27.45
N ALA A 25 -2.58 29.51 -26.45
CA ALA A 25 -3.19 30.82 -26.60
C ALA A 25 -3.24 31.55 -25.23
N PRO A 26 -3.02 32.88 -25.21
CA PRO A 26 -2.79 33.67 -24.00
C PRO A 26 -4.06 34.38 -23.50
N ALA A 27 -3.88 35.12 -22.39
CA ALA A 27 -4.73 36.20 -21.88
C ALA A 27 -5.78 35.82 -20.82
N GLY A 28 -5.48 36.26 -19.60
CA GLY A 28 -6.37 36.33 -18.45
C GLY A 28 -5.70 37.07 -17.31
N VAL A 29 -5.34 38.34 -17.54
CA VAL A 29 -4.90 39.27 -16.48
C VAL A 29 -6.04 39.47 -15.48
N VAL A 30 -5.92 38.89 -14.29
CA VAL A 30 -6.60 39.40 -13.11
C VAL A 30 -5.57 40.18 -12.31
N THR A 31 -5.60 41.50 -12.50
CA THR A 31 -4.91 42.45 -11.63
C THR A 31 -5.64 42.51 -10.29
N ALA A 32 -5.10 41.86 -9.26
CA ALA A 32 -5.40 42.25 -7.89
C ALA A 32 -4.41 43.35 -7.48
N GLN A 33 -4.98 44.48 -7.08
CA GLN A 33 -4.32 45.74 -6.77
C GLN A 33 -3.37 45.63 -5.58
N THR A 34 -2.30 46.41 -5.68
CA THR A 34 -1.22 46.70 -4.74
C THR A 34 -1.72 47.26 -3.40
N GLU A 35 -1.09 46.85 -2.29
CA GLU A 35 -0.53 47.80 -1.32
C GLU A 35 0.74 47.23 -0.64
N PRO A 36 1.72 48.09 -0.26
CA PRO A 36 3.11 47.72 -0.09
C PRO A 36 3.50 47.43 1.37
N GLY A 37 4.36 46.45 1.59
CA GLY A 37 4.97 46.14 2.88
C GLY A 37 6.39 45.62 2.70
N ASN A 38 7.35 46.51 2.92
CA ASN A 38 8.80 46.39 2.75
C ASN A 38 9.45 45.28 3.62
N GLY A 39 10.31 44.44 3.04
CA GLY A 39 11.13 43.47 3.77
C GLY A 39 12.14 42.70 2.90
N SER A 40 13.31 43.31 2.67
CA SER A 40 14.50 42.71 2.06
C SER A 40 15.08 41.59 2.92
N GLY A 41 15.54 40.49 2.30
CA GLY A 41 16.68 39.74 2.84
C GLY A 41 16.73 38.24 2.57
N ALA A 42 17.68 37.85 1.71
CA ALA A 42 18.50 36.65 1.76
C ALA A 42 17.87 35.28 1.43
N ASP A 43 18.29 34.79 0.26
CA ASP A 43 18.62 33.39 -0.02
C ASP A 43 19.34 32.75 1.17
N SER A 44 18.81 31.63 1.64
CA SER A 44 19.42 30.73 2.61
C SER A 44 18.80 29.37 2.41
N GLY A 45 19.49 28.51 1.66
CA GLY A 45 19.16 27.10 1.54
C GLY A 45 19.01 26.46 2.91
N GLY A 46 17.78 26.06 3.22
CA GLY A 46 17.44 25.17 4.32
C GLY A 46 16.61 24.05 3.70
N ALA A 47 16.99 22.81 3.95
CA ALA A 47 16.12 21.68 3.71
C ALA A 47 14.86 21.89 4.55
N GLU A 48 13.80 22.41 3.93
CA GLU A 48 12.51 22.59 4.56
C GLU A 48 12.05 21.20 5.00
N ASN A 49 11.87 21.03 6.31
CA ASN A 49 11.00 20.00 6.84
C ASN A 49 9.65 20.22 6.17
N ALA A 50 9.36 19.45 5.13
CA ALA A 50 8.08 19.46 4.44
C ALA A 50 7.03 18.87 5.39
N THR A 51 6.61 19.65 6.39
CA THR A 51 5.26 19.54 6.91
C THR A 51 4.37 19.67 5.70
N THR A 52 3.86 18.53 5.21
CA THR A 52 2.98 18.53 4.06
C THR A 52 1.75 19.32 4.50
N ASP A 53 1.62 20.56 4.03
CA ASP A 53 0.48 21.42 4.34
C ASP A 53 -0.74 20.85 3.62
N LEU A 54 -1.31 19.83 4.25
CA LEU A 54 -2.49 19.13 3.79
C LEU A 54 -3.71 20.01 4.01
N ALA A 55 -4.54 20.13 2.97
CA ALA A 55 -5.83 20.79 3.13
C ALA A 55 -6.64 20.04 4.22
N PRO A 56 -7.51 20.73 4.99
CA PRO A 56 -8.31 20.09 6.03
C PRO A 56 -9.05 18.83 5.57
N GLY A 57 -9.61 18.85 4.35
CA GLY A 57 -10.28 17.68 3.77
C GLY A 57 -9.33 16.52 3.42
N GLU A 58 -8.10 16.80 3.01
CA GLU A 58 -7.09 15.78 2.70
C GLU A 58 -6.59 15.09 3.98
N ARG A 59 -6.38 15.86 5.06
CA ARG A 59 -6.07 15.30 6.39
C ARG A 59 -7.17 14.39 6.88
N PHE A 60 -8.42 14.87 6.83
CA PHE A 60 -9.56 14.08 7.26
C PHE A 60 -9.70 12.78 6.44
N ALA A 61 -9.54 12.85 5.11
CA ALA A 61 -9.57 11.67 4.26
C ALA A 61 -8.45 10.67 4.61
N GLY A 62 -7.25 11.17 4.93
CA GLY A 62 -6.14 10.34 5.41
C GLY A 62 -6.47 9.62 6.71
N VAL A 63 -6.94 10.35 7.73
CA VAL A 63 -7.32 9.76 9.03
C VAL A 63 -8.42 8.72 8.88
N VAL A 64 -9.51 9.05 8.16
CA VAL A 64 -10.61 8.10 7.93
C VAL A 64 -10.13 6.86 7.17
N GLY A 65 -9.25 7.04 6.18
CA GLY A 65 -8.66 5.93 5.43
C GLY A 65 -7.82 5.00 6.31
N VAL A 66 -6.96 5.56 7.16
CA VAL A 66 -6.16 4.80 8.14
C VAL A 66 -7.06 4.06 9.12
N GLN A 67 -8.04 4.75 9.71
CA GLN A 67 -8.95 4.15 10.69
C GLN A 67 -9.80 3.03 10.06
N GLY A 68 -10.21 3.19 8.80
CA GLY A 68 -10.87 2.12 8.03
C GLY A 68 -9.98 0.89 7.84
N ALA A 69 -8.68 1.08 7.58
CA ALA A 69 -7.72 -0.02 7.45
C ALA A 69 -7.50 -0.77 8.78
N GLU A 70 -7.52 -0.06 9.90
CA GLU A 70 -7.41 -0.66 11.24
C GLU A 70 -8.65 -1.48 11.60
N ILE A 71 -9.85 -0.94 11.33
CA ILE A 71 -11.11 -1.63 11.58
C ILE A 71 -11.22 -2.90 10.74
N GLU A 72 -10.90 -2.82 9.44
CA GLU A 72 -10.89 -4.01 8.56
C GLU A 72 -9.94 -5.08 9.12
N GLY A 73 -8.75 -4.67 9.56
CA GLY A 73 -7.78 -5.53 10.22
C GLY A 73 -8.30 -6.26 11.44
N GLU A 74 -8.95 -5.52 12.34
CA GLU A 74 -9.50 -6.06 13.58
C GLU A 74 -10.64 -7.06 13.29
N VAL A 75 -11.52 -6.74 12.35
CA VAL A 75 -12.58 -7.67 11.91
C VAL A 75 -11.97 -8.96 11.36
N GLU A 76 -10.97 -8.85 10.50
CA GLU A 76 -10.30 -10.01 9.92
C GLU A 76 -9.54 -10.81 10.99
N SER A 77 -8.96 -10.14 11.99
CA SER A 77 -8.28 -10.79 13.13
C SER A 77 -9.26 -11.60 13.97
N ARG A 78 -10.42 -11.03 14.30
CA ARG A 78 -11.47 -11.75 15.04
C ARG A 78 -12.03 -12.93 14.28
N ALA A 79 -12.28 -12.76 12.98
CA ALA A 79 -12.73 -13.85 12.12
C ALA A 79 -11.71 -15.00 12.10
N PHE A 80 -10.41 -14.67 12.00
CA PHE A 80 -9.33 -15.65 12.06
C PHE A 80 -9.28 -16.39 13.42
N GLU A 81 -9.42 -15.68 14.53
CA GLU A 81 -9.46 -16.29 15.87
C GLU A 81 -10.68 -17.20 16.07
N VAL A 82 -11.83 -16.83 15.52
CA VAL A 82 -13.02 -17.68 15.51
C VAL A 82 -12.76 -18.96 14.72
N ALA A 83 -12.27 -18.84 13.50
CA ALA A 83 -11.97 -19.99 12.64
C ALA A 83 -10.94 -20.94 13.27
N LEU A 84 -9.93 -20.42 13.97
CA LEU A 84 -8.97 -21.24 14.70
C LEU A 84 -9.59 -21.98 15.89
N ARG A 85 -10.50 -21.35 16.63
CA ARG A 85 -11.22 -22.01 17.74
C ARG A 85 -12.16 -23.11 17.26
N GLU A 86 -12.75 -22.94 16.08
CA GLU A 86 -13.62 -23.93 15.45
C GLU A 86 -12.84 -25.07 14.78
N SER A 87 -11.51 -24.94 14.65
CA SER A 87 -10.65 -25.96 14.04
C SER A 87 -10.12 -26.95 15.06
N GLU A 88 -10.63 -28.18 15.01
CA GLU A 88 -10.32 -29.23 16.01
C GLU A 88 -9.00 -29.98 15.74
N THR A 89 -8.54 -30.01 14.48
CA THR A 89 -7.34 -30.76 14.08
C THR A 89 -6.21 -29.84 13.62
N ASN A 90 -4.98 -30.36 13.60
CA ASN A 90 -3.82 -29.62 13.10
C ASN A 90 -3.98 -29.26 11.63
N GLU A 91 -4.56 -30.15 10.83
CA GLU A 91 -4.82 -29.96 9.41
C GLU A 91 -5.85 -28.85 9.18
N SER A 92 -6.94 -28.84 9.94
CA SER A 92 -7.95 -27.76 9.86
C SER A 92 -7.37 -26.42 10.30
N ARG A 93 -6.57 -26.39 11.38
CA ARG A 93 -5.87 -25.16 11.81
C ARG A 93 -4.88 -24.68 10.75
N ALA A 94 -4.14 -25.60 10.12
CA ALA A 94 -3.22 -25.29 9.03
C ALA A 94 -3.96 -24.72 7.82
N ALA A 95 -5.13 -25.26 7.47
CA ALA A 95 -5.95 -24.77 6.37
C ALA A 95 -6.45 -23.33 6.62
N VAL A 96 -6.87 -23.02 7.86
CA VAL A 96 -7.26 -21.65 8.25
C VAL A 96 -6.08 -20.68 8.13
N VAL A 97 -4.88 -21.10 8.55
CA VAL A 97 -3.65 -20.29 8.37
C VAL A 97 -3.34 -20.11 6.89
N ALA A 98 -3.41 -21.18 6.09
CA ALA A 98 -3.08 -21.16 4.67
C ALA A 98 -4.00 -20.22 3.89
N ASP A 99 -5.29 -20.27 4.17
CA ASP A 99 -6.27 -19.38 3.55
C ASP A 99 -6.00 -17.91 3.87
N ARG A 100 -5.67 -17.59 5.14
CA ARG A 100 -5.28 -16.24 5.54
C ARG A 100 -3.99 -15.78 4.86
N VAL A 101 -2.99 -16.66 4.75
CA VAL A 101 -1.72 -16.38 4.09
C VAL A 101 -1.92 -16.09 2.59
N ASN A 102 -2.72 -16.90 1.90
CA ASN A 102 -3.04 -16.71 0.48
C ASN A 102 -3.74 -15.36 0.25
N ARG A 103 -4.77 -15.05 1.06
CA ARG A 103 -5.46 -13.75 0.99
C ARG A 103 -4.53 -12.58 1.26
N THR A 104 -3.57 -12.75 2.17
CA THR A 104 -2.60 -11.68 2.47
C THR A 104 -1.63 -11.46 1.31
N GLU A 105 -1.17 -12.52 0.66
CA GLU A 105 -0.31 -12.43 -0.52
C GLU A 105 -1.00 -11.66 -1.67
N GLU A 106 -2.26 -11.98 -1.96
CA GLU A 106 -3.06 -11.28 -2.97
C GLU A 106 -3.23 -9.79 -2.63
N ARG A 107 -3.55 -9.48 -1.36
CA ARG A 107 -3.73 -8.10 -0.88
C ARG A 107 -2.44 -7.29 -0.92
N LEU A 108 -1.29 -7.88 -0.60
CA LEU A 108 0.00 -7.19 -0.71
C LEU A 108 0.30 -6.82 -2.17
N ALA A 109 0.05 -7.73 -3.12
CA ALA A 109 0.23 -7.44 -4.55
C ALA A 109 -0.75 -6.38 -5.08
N GLU A 110 -1.96 -6.28 -4.52
CA GLU A 110 -2.88 -5.18 -4.82
C GLU A 110 -2.36 -3.84 -4.28
N LEU A 111 -1.88 -3.82 -3.04
CA LEU A 111 -1.39 -2.61 -2.39
C LEU A 111 -0.12 -2.09 -3.08
N GLU A 112 0.78 -2.98 -3.51
CA GLU A 112 1.95 -2.63 -4.32
C GLU A 112 1.56 -1.91 -5.61
N ARG A 113 0.68 -2.52 -6.43
CA ARG A 113 0.16 -1.89 -7.65
C ARG A 113 -0.50 -0.55 -7.38
N ARG A 114 -1.22 -0.44 -6.25
CA ARG A 114 -1.84 0.82 -5.87
C ARG A 114 -0.81 1.90 -5.49
N GLN A 115 0.30 1.53 -4.85
CA GLN A 115 1.36 2.50 -4.58
C GLN A 115 1.99 2.99 -5.89
N GLU A 116 2.24 2.08 -6.84
CA GLU A 116 2.77 2.42 -8.17
C GLU A 116 1.82 3.37 -8.92
N GLU A 117 0.52 3.05 -8.98
CA GLU A 117 -0.50 3.93 -9.58
C GLU A 117 -0.51 5.33 -8.93
N LEU A 118 -0.40 5.40 -7.60
CA LEU A 118 -0.36 6.68 -6.89
C LEU A 118 0.88 7.50 -7.25
N ARG A 119 2.05 6.85 -7.42
CA ARG A 119 3.30 7.51 -7.83
C ARG A 119 3.17 8.06 -9.26
N GLU A 120 2.74 7.23 -10.20
CA GLU A 120 2.55 7.61 -11.61
C GLU A 120 1.60 8.82 -11.74
N ARG A 121 0.47 8.79 -11.04
CA ARG A 121 -0.52 9.88 -11.09
C ARG A 121 -0.01 11.16 -10.44
N ARG A 122 0.81 11.06 -9.39
CA ARG A 122 1.49 12.22 -8.81
C ARG A 122 2.49 12.80 -9.81
N GLU A 123 3.28 11.96 -10.48
CA GLU A 123 4.28 12.38 -11.46
C GLU A 123 3.63 13.04 -12.69
N ALA A 124 2.48 12.53 -13.13
CA ALA A 124 1.65 13.11 -14.18
C ALA A 124 0.95 14.42 -13.76
N GLY A 125 1.03 14.82 -12.49
CA GLY A 125 0.39 16.03 -11.96
C GLY A 125 -1.12 15.90 -11.73
N GLU A 126 -1.66 14.68 -11.78
CA GLU A 126 -3.08 14.40 -11.54
C GLU A 126 -3.46 14.37 -10.06
N LEU A 127 -2.46 14.27 -9.18
CA LEU A 127 -2.63 14.29 -7.73
C LEU A 127 -1.86 15.46 -7.11
N SER A 128 -2.55 16.23 -6.27
CA SER A 128 -1.87 17.14 -5.35
C SER A 128 -0.95 16.34 -4.43
N GLN A 129 0.11 16.98 -3.93
CA GLN A 129 1.00 16.39 -2.92
C GLN A 129 0.20 15.90 -1.71
N GLY A 130 -0.82 16.65 -1.30
CA GLY A 130 -1.64 16.31 -0.16
C GLY A 130 -2.54 15.09 -0.38
N ALA A 131 -3.21 15.02 -1.54
CA ALA A 131 -4.02 13.86 -1.91
C ALA A 131 -3.16 12.60 -2.08
N TYR A 132 -1.95 12.72 -2.63
CA TYR A 132 -0.99 11.63 -2.71
C TYR A 132 -0.61 11.13 -1.31
N ALA A 133 -0.19 12.03 -0.42
CA ALA A 133 0.20 11.69 0.95
C ALA A 133 -0.93 11.01 1.74
N ALA A 134 -2.16 11.53 1.68
CA ALA A 134 -3.31 10.94 2.37
C ALA A 134 -3.64 9.51 1.86
N ARG A 135 -3.57 9.29 0.54
CA ARG A 135 -3.83 7.97 -0.07
C ARG A 135 -2.68 6.99 0.19
N MET A 136 -1.45 7.46 0.19
CA MET A 136 -0.28 6.66 0.52
C MET A 136 -0.32 6.22 1.99
N ALA A 137 -0.64 7.13 2.92
CA ALA A 137 -0.82 6.80 4.34
C ALA A 137 -1.88 5.72 4.56
N THR A 138 -3.03 5.82 3.87
CA THR A 138 -4.07 4.78 3.92
C THR A 138 -3.56 3.42 3.42
N THR A 139 -2.82 3.42 2.30
CA THR A 139 -2.23 2.20 1.73
C THR A 139 -1.23 1.56 2.70
N THR A 140 -0.43 2.39 3.37
CA THR A 140 0.55 1.99 4.39
C THR A 140 -0.11 1.33 5.59
N ALA A 141 -1.15 1.95 6.14
CA ALA A 141 -1.87 1.41 7.29
C ALA A 141 -2.46 0.02 6.99
N ARG A 142 -2.92 -0.21 5.75
CA ARG A 142 -3.35 -1.54 5.30
C ARG A 142 -2.21 -2.55 5.27
N ILE A 143 -1.05 -2.17 4.74
CA ILE A 143 0.16 -3.02 4.73
C ILE A 143 0.57 -3.39 6.15
N GLU A 144 0.60 -2.42 7.07
CA GLU A 144 0.94 -2.65 8.48
C GLU A 144 -0.04 -3.61 9.17
N THR A 145 -1.34 -3.44 8.90
CA THR A 145 -2.38 -4.36 9.37
C THR A 145 -2.19 -5.78 8.83
N LEU A 146 -1.85 -5.94 7.55
CA LEU A 146 -1.54 -7.25 6.96
C LEU A 146 -0.27 -7.86 7.58
N SER A 147 0.77 -7.05 7.81
CA SER A 147 2.01 -7.48 8.48
C SER A 147 1.74 -7.98 9.91
N ARG A 148 0.91 -7.27 10.69
CA ARG A 148 0.46 -7.74 12.02
C ARG A 148 -0.29 -9.07 11.92
N GLY A 149 -1.18 -9.20 10.93
CA GLY A 149 -1.90 -10.45 10.63
C GLY A 149 -0.95 -11.61 10.31
N LEU A 150 0.03 -11.40 9.43
CA LEU A 150 1.05 -12.39 9.06
C LEU A 150 1.87 -12.85 10.27
N ASN A 151 2.27 -11.94 11.15
CA ASN A 151 3.01 -12.31 12.36
C ASN A 151 2.16 -13.20 13.28
N ARG A 152 0.86 -12.90 13.41
CA ARG A 152 -0.07 -13.77 14.18
C ARG A 152 -0.27 -15.12 13.50
N SER A 153 -0.43 -15.17 12.18
CA SER A 153 -0.48 -16.41 11.41
C SER A 153 0.79 -17.24 11.57
N ALA A 154 1.96 -16.61 11.58
CA ALA A 154 3.25 -17.29 11.77
C ALA A 154 3.39 -17.88 13.16
N ASN A 155 2.92 -17.20 14.20
CA ASN A 155 2.91 -17.75 15.57
C ASN A 155 2.04 -19.01 15.65
N VAL A 156 0.84 -18.98 15.05
CA VAL A 156 -0.03 -20.16 15.01
C VAL A 156 0.58 -21.28 14.19
N ALA A 157 1.20 -20.97 13.04
CA ALA A 157 1.88 -21.96 12.22
C ALA A 157 3.03 -22.63 12.98
N ALA A 158 3.78 -21.88 13.79
CA ALA A 158 4.90 -22.40 14.57
C ALA A 158 4.49 -23.50 15.56
N GLU A 159 3.24 -23.46 16.06
CA GLU A 159 2.66 -24.48 16.95
C GLU A 159 2.26 -25.77 16.23
N LEU A 160 2.15 -25.75 14.90
CA LEU A 160 1.72 -26.91 14.10
C LEU A 160 2.87 -27.90 13.84
N PRO A 161 2.59 -29.20 13.63
CA PRO A 161 3.60 -30.16 13.19
C PRO A 161 4.23 -29.74 11.85
N THR A 162 5.55 -29.92 11.71
CA THR A 162 6.29 -29.53 10.48
C THR A 162 5.74 -30.19 9.22
N ALA A 163 5.34 -31.46 9.29
CA ALA A 163 4.78 -32.19 8.15
C ALA A 163 3.51 -31.48 7.62
N VAL A 164 2.60 -31.11 8.53
CA VAL A 164 1.36 -30.41 8.19
C VAL A 164 1.65 -29.02 7.63
N ARG A 165 2.58 -28.26 8.22
CA ARG A 165 2.96 -26.95 7.69
C ARG A 165 3.42 -27.01 6.23
N ASN A 166 4.30 -27.96 5.92
CA ASN A 166 4.88 -28.12 4.59
C ASN A 166 3.82 -28.56 3.58
N GLU A 167 2.95 -29.49 3.95
CA GLU A 167 1.86 -29.96 3.09
C GLU A 167 0.86 -28.85 2.76
N THR A 168 0.57 -27.97 3.73
CA THR A 168 -0.40 -26.88 3.57
C THR A 168 0.23 -25.58 3.06
N GLY A 169 1.55 -25.55 2.80
CA GLY A 169 2.27 -24.37 2.30
C GLY A 169 2.27 -23.18 3.27
N VAL A 170 2.31 -23.45 4.59
CA VAL A 170 2.39 -22.46 5.68
C VAL A 170 3.70 -22.61 6.46
N ASP A 171 4.77 -22.95 5.75
CA ASP A 171 6.10 -23.04 6.30
C ASP A 171 6.70 -21.66 6.61
N GLY A 172 7.78 -21.67 7.39
CA GLY A 172 8.42 -20.44 7.86
C GLY A 172 9.08 -19.63 6.75
N GLU A 173 9.48 -20.24 5.64
CA GLU A 173 10.14 -19.55 4.52
C GLU A 173 9.13 -18.70 3.75
N ARG A 174 7.95 -19.27 3.45
CA ARG A 174 6.86 -18.51 2.80
C ARG A 174 6.40 -17.34 3.66
N LEU A 175 6.18 -17.56 4.94
CA LEU A 175 5.78 -16.51 5.89
C LEU A 175 6.84 -15.41 6.02
N ALA A 176 8.13 -15.79 6.05
CA ALA A 176 9.22 -14.83 6.07
C ALA A 176 9.28 -14.00 4.79
N THR A 177 9.07 -14.61 3.62
CA THR A 177 9.05 -13.92 2.33
C THR A 177 7.92 -12.89 2.26
N LEU A 178 6.72 -13.23 2.72
CA LEU A 178 5.60 -12.28 2.75
C LEU A 178 5.82 -11.14 3.73
N ARG A 179 6.45 -11.42 4.88
CA ARG A 179 6.82 -10.38 5.84
C ARG A 179 7.86 -9.43 5.25
N GLU A 180 8.85 -9.93 4.53
CA GLU A 180 9.85 -9.10 3.87
C GLU A 180 9.20 -8.18 2.83
N ARG A 181 8.33 -8.74 1.97
CA ARG A 181 7.54 -7.93 1.01
C ARG A 181 6.73 -6.84 1.70
N ALA A 182 6.04 -7.17 2.79
CA ALA A 182 5.27 -6.18 3.53
C ALA A 182 6.16 -5.05 4.10
N ASN A 183 7.34 -5.38 4.62
CA ASN A 183 8.29 -4.41 5.15
C ASN A 183 8.86 -3.48 4.06
N GLU A 184 9.14 -4.02 2.88
CA GLU A 184 9.58 -3.26 1.71
C GLU A 184 8.51 -2.25 1.28
N LEU A 185 7.25 -2.69 1.21
CA LEU A 185 6.12 -1.83 0.85
C LEU A 185 5.79 -0.77 1.91
N SER A 186 6.15 -1.00 3.18
CA SER A 186 6.01 -0.02 4.27
C SER A 186 7.28 0.82 4.50
N GLY A 187 8.17 0.90 3.50
CA GLY A 187 9.51 1.46 3.64
C GLY A 187 9.60 2.96 4.05
N PRO A 188 10.83 3.50 4.15
CA PRO A 188 11.09 4.80 4.78
C PRO A 188 10.38 6.01 4.13
N GLU A 189 10.27 6.01 2.80
CA GLU A 189 9.55 7.05 2.04
C GLU A 189 8.09 7.13 2.50
N VAL A 190 7.47 5.97 2.63
CA VAL A 190 6.07 5.78 3.00
C VAL A 190 5.84 6.15 4.47
N ALA A 191 6.77 5.79 5.35
CA ALA A 191 6.75 6.17 6.76
C ALA A 191 6.83 7.69 6.98
N ALA A 192 7.61 8.41 6.15
CA ALA A 192 7.71 9.87 6.22
C ALA A 192 6.38 10.55 5.84
N LEU A 193 5.71 10.06 4.78
CA LEU A 193 4.42 10.58 4.33
C LEU A 193 3.31 10.37 5.39
N SER A 194 3.29 9.22 6.04
CA SER A 194 2.32 8.89 7.09
C SER A 194 2.44 9.81 8.31
N ARG A 195 3.66 10.20 8.69
CA ARG A 195 3.91 11.12 9.81
C ARG A 195 3.36 12.53 9.53
N GLY A 196 3.42 12.97 8.27
CA GLY A 196 2.83 14.24 7.85
C GLY A 196 1.30 14.28 7.89
N VAL A 197 0.63 13.12 7.80
CA VAL A 197 -0.84 13.02 7.80
C VAL A 197 -1.44 12.95 9.21
N ALA A 198 -0.74 12.32 10.17
CA ALA A 198 -1.24 12.14 11.53
C ALA A 198 -1.34 13.44 12.34
N GLY A 199 -0.59 14.49 11.93
CA GLY A 199 -0.39 15.69 12.74
C GLY A 199 0.51 15.40 13.94
N GLU A 200 1.31 16.38 14.37
CA GLU A 200 2.03 16.30 15.66
C GLU A 200 1.09 16.56 16.84
#